data_AF-A0A6P0HX59-F1
#
_entry.id   AF-A0A6P0HX59-F1
#
_cell.length_a   1.000
_cell.length_b   1.000
_cell.length_c   1.000
_cell.angle_alpha   90.00
_cell.angle_beta   90.00
_cell.angle_gamma   90.00
#
_symmetry.space_group_name_H-M   'P 1'
#
loop_
_entity.id
_entity.type
_entity.pdbx_description
1 polymer ?
#
loop_
_entity_poly.entity_id
_entity_poly.type
_entity_poly.pdbx_seq_one_letter_code
_entity_poly.pdbx_strand_id
1 'polypeptide(L)'
;MYHNQSRLDLQFLLSLLQIRLPYLNHSPSIYTGNDYTITITGIGKNASYKGCDRKKQCIEIALASDYQDGHYIWKDGNYQYKMSPLDNGNYQLEVIDPNGKVILNVSVRPNP
;
A
#
# COMPACT_ATOMS: atom_id res chain seq x y z
N MET A 1 -59.61 2.36 -7.36
CA MET A 1 -58.42 1.78 -8.00
C MET A 1 -57.22 2.24 -7.19
N TYR A 2 -56.62 1.32 -6.44
CA TYR A 2 -55.55 1.64 -5.48
C TYR A 2 -54.23 1.91 -6.23
N HIS A 3 -53.65 3.09 -5.99
CA HIS A 3 -52.24 3.38 -6.27
C HIS A 3 -51.38 2.51 -5.36
N ASN A 4 -50.57 1.62 -5.93
CA ASN A 4 -49.58 0.86 -5.18
C ASN A 4 -48.17 1.32 -5.59
N GLN A 5 -47.66 2.22 -4.77
CA GLN A 5 -46.30 2.72 -4.75
C GLN A 5 -45.49 1.74 -3.90
N SER A 6 -44.53 1.01 -4.50
CA SER A 6 -43.35 0.41 -3.85
C SER A 6 -42.68 -0.61 -4.78
N ARG A 7 -41.99 -0.13 -5.81
CA ARG A 7 -40.78 -0.80 -6.30
C ARG A 7 -39.69 0.24 -6.43
N LEU A 8 -39.36 0.83 -5.28
CA LEU A 8 -38.10 1.54 -5.08
C LEU A 8 -36.98 0.49 -5.13
N ASP A 9 -36.56 0.23 -6.36
CA ASP A 9 -35.18 0.22 -6.78
C ASP A 9 -34.18 -0.51 -5.85
N LEU A 10 -34.24 -1.85 -5.91
CA LEU A 10 -33.22 -2.72 -5.35
C LEU A 10 -31.86 -2.60 -6.10
N GLN A 11 -31.74 -1.72 -7.12
CA GLN A 11 -30.45 -1.40 -7.74
C GLN A 11 -29.73 -0.23 -7.04
N PHE A 12 -30.38 0.51 -6.14
CA PHE A 12 -29.74 1.59 -5.38
C PHE A 12 -28.99 1.14 -4.12
N LEU A 13 -29.13 -0.11 -3.66
CA LEU A 13 -28.37 -0.62 -2.51
C LEU A 13 -26.98 -1.19 -2.86
N LEU A 14 -26.59 -1.18 -4.13
CA LEU A 14 -25.21 -1.47 -4.55
C LEU A 14 -24.34 -0.20 -4.66
N SER A 15 -24.87 0.98 -4.32
CA SER A 15 -24.24 2.27 -4.60
C SER A 15 -23.31 2.83 -3.51
N LEU A 16 -23.03 2.11 -2.40
CA LEU A 16 -22.21 2.64 -1.29
C LEU A 16 -21.01 1.79 -0.87
N LEU A 17 -20.60 0.79 -1.65
CA LEU A 17 -19.41 -0.03 -1.37
C LEU A 17 -18.40 -0.08 -2.54
N GLN A 18 -18.43 0.92 -3.41
CA GLN A 18 -17.42 1.14 -4.44
C GLN A 18 -16.69 2.47 -4.30
N ILE A 19 -16.17 2.76 -3.10
CA ILE A 19 -14.82 3.36 -3.05
C ILE A 19 -13.85 2.21 -3.35
N ARG A 20 -13.95 1.64 -4.55
CA ARG A 20 -13.02 0.62 -5.03
C ARG A 20 -11.76 1.37 -5.42
N LEU A 21 -10.83 1.33 -4.49
CA LEU A 21 -9.46 1.79 -4.61
C LEU A 21 -8.87 1.49 -6.01
N PRO A 22 -8.01 2.34 -6.57
CA PRO A 22 -7.47 2.23 -7.94
C PRO A 22 -6.58 0.99 -8.20
N TYR A 23 -6.54 0.00 -7.32
CA TYR A 23 -5.62 -1.15 -7.34
C TYR A 23 -6.10 -2.36 -8.14
N LEU A 24 -7.22 -2.27 -8.85
CA LEU A 24 -8.00 -3.47 -9.26
C LEU A 24 -7.35 -4.45 -10.24
N ASN A 25 -6.16 -4.15 -10.81
CA ASN A 25 -5.55 -4.98 -11.86
C ASN A 25 -4.05 -5.26 -11.68
N HIS A 26 -3.43 -4.92 -10.55
CA HIS A 26 -2.01 -5.24 -10.32
C HIS A 26 -1.87 -6.35 -9.30
N SER A 27 -1.18 -7.44 -9.69
CA SER A 27 -0.75 -8.47 -8.75
C SER A 27 0.19 -7.84 -7.71
N PRO A 28 0.01 -8.15 -6.41
CA PRO A 28 0.90 -7.66 -5.38
C PRO A 28 2.31 -8.20 -5.58
N SER A 29 3.31 -7.34 -5.37
CA SER A 29 4.72 -7.74 -5.23
C SER A 29 5.04 -7.88 -3.75
N ILE A 30 5.62 -9.02 -3.35
CA ILE A 30 5.94 -9.32 -1.96
C ILE A 30 7.46 -9.31 -1.78
N TYR A 31 7.94 -8.67 -0.71
CA TYR A 31 9.33 -8.62 -0.34
C TYR A 31 9.50 -9.01 1.13
N THR A 32 10.61 -9.67 1.46
CA THR A 32 10.92 -10.08 2.83
C THR A 32 12.35 -9.73 3.24
N GLY A 33 12.56 -9.41 4.52
CA GLY A 33 13.89 -9.14 5.09
C GLY A 33 13.83 -8.76 6.57
N ASN A 34 14.75 -9.29 7.39
CA ASN A 34 14.85 -9.03 8.84
C ASN A 34 13.50 -9.11 9.59
N ASP A 35 12.75 -10.18 9.34
CA ASP A 35 11.40 -10.44 9.86
C ASP A 35 10.29 -9.47 9.42
N TYR A 36 10.55 -8.62 8.43
CA TYR A 36 9.53 -7.80 7.79
C TYR A 36 9.03 -8.45 6.50
N THR A 37 7.72 -8.33 6.27
CA THR A 37 7.08 -8.64 5.00
C THR A 37 6.46 -7.37 4.46
N ILE A 38 6.86 -6.98 3.25
CA ILE A 38 6.35 -5.81 2.54
C ILE A 38 5.53 -6.28 1.35
N THR A 39 4.34 -5.74 1.18
CA THR A 39 3.50 -5.93 0.00
C THR A 39 3.29 -4.60 -0.68
N ILE A 40 3.63 -4.53 -1.96
CA ILE A 40 3.35 -3.39 -2.83
C ILE A 40 2.30 -3.81 -3.85
N THR A 41 1.22 -3.05 -3.95
CA THR A 41 0.18 -3.28 -4.97
C THR A 41 0.02 -2.04 -5.82
N GLY A 42 0.10 -2.18 -7.15
CA GLY A 42 0.07 -1.05 -8.08
C GLY A 42 1.47 -0.58 -8.47
N ILE A 43 1.52 0.55 -9.18
CA ILE A 43 2.75 1.09 -9.78
C ILE A 43 2.80 2.62 -9.63
N GLY A 44 4.01 3.16 -9.57
CA GLY A 44 4.24 4.59 -9.48
C GLY A 44 3.59 5.23 -8.25
N LYS A 45 3.03 6.44 -8.41
CA LYS A 45 2.30 7.14 -7.34
C LYS A 45 1.00 6.44 -6.90
N ASN A 46 0.50 5.51 -7.71
CA ASN A 46 -0.67 4.70 -7.41
C ASN A 46 -0.31 3.37 -6.72
N ALA A 47 0.93 3.18 -6.29
CA ALA A 47 1.32 2.01 -5.52
C ALA A 47 0.92 2.15 -4.05
N SER A 48 0.33 1.11 -3.48
CA SER A 48 0.10 0.97 -2.05
C SER A 48 1.25 0.25 -1.37
N TYR A 49 1.36 0.47 -0.06
CA TYR A 49 2.34 -0.17 0.81
C TYR A 49 1.62 -0.88 1.95
N LYS A 50 2.01 -2.12 2.22
CA LYS A 50 1.68 -2.84 3.44
C LYS A 50 2.95 -3.44 4.02
N GLY A 51 3.37 -2.97 5.20
CA GLY A 51 4.52 -3.52 5.91
C GLY A 51 4.08 -4.19 7.19
N CYS A 52 4.44 -5.46 7.39
CA CYS A 52 4.14 -6.23 8.59
C CYS A 52 5.44 -6.67 9.28
N ASP A 53 5.45 -6.64 10.62
CA ASP A 53 6.55 -7.18 11.44
C ASP A 53 6.37 -8.68 11.77
N ARG A 54 7.30 -9.25 12.53
CA ARG A 54 7.26 -10.66 12.99
C ARG A 54 6.02 -11.02 13.81
N LYS A 55 5.39 -10.04 14.44
CA LYS A 55 4.17 -10.21 15.24
C LYS A 55 2.90 -10.02 14.41
N LYS A 56 3.03 -9.85 13.09
CA LYS A 56 1.93 -9.56 12.16
C LYS A 56 1.24 -8.22 12.46
N GLN A 57 1.94 -7.28 13.10
CA GLN A 57 1.48 -5.91 13.22
C GLN A 57 1.78 -5.20 11.90
N CYS A 58 0.73 -4.76 11.21
CA CYS A 58 0.84 -4.22 9.87
C CYS A 58 0.47 -2.74 9.83
N ILE A 59 1.17 -2.00 8.97
CA ILE A 59 0.81 -0.64 8.56
C ILE A 59 0.44 -0.70 7.08
N GLU A 60 -0.65 -0.03 6.71
CA GLU A 60 -1.12 0.07 5.33
C GLU A 60 -1.22 1.54 4.91
N ILE A 61 -0.59 1.87 3.78
CA ILE A 61 -0.60 3.21 3.20
C ILE A 61 -1.12 3.09 1.78
N ALA A 62 -2.21 3.79 1.50
CA ALA A 62 -2.92 3.63 0.24
C ALA A 62 -2.07 4.06 -0.96
N LEU A 63 -1.47 5.25 -0.94
CA LEU A 63 -0.80 5.82 -2.10
C LEU A 63 0.61 6.24 -1.77
N ALA A 64 1.53 5.99 -2.71
CA ALA A 64 2.85 6.57 -2.67
C ALA A 64 2.71 8.10 -2.81
N SER A 65 3.28 8.81 -1.84
CA SER A 65 3.41 10.26 -1.89
C SER A 65 4.35 10.71 -3.01
N ASP A 66 5.33 9.87 -3.35
CA ASP A 66 6.23 10.13 -4.47
C ASP A 66 6.75 8.83 -5.11
N TYR A 67 7.13 8.94 -6.38
CA TYR A 67 7.77 7.89 -7.13
C TYR A 67 8.66 8.47 -8.22
N GLN A 68 9.95 8.12 -8.20
CA GLN A 68 10.93 8.54 -9.18
C GLN A 68 12.05 7.50 -9.30
N ASP A 69 12.44 7.14 -10.53
CA ASP A 69 13.57 6.24 -10.82
C ASP A 69 13.54 4.91 -10.04
N GLY A 70 12.34 4.35 -9.85
CA GLY A 70 12.12 3.11 -9.10
C GLY A 70 12.08 3.29 -7.57
N HIS A 71 12.40 4.48 -7.06
CA HIS A 71 12.25 4.82 -5.65
C HIS A 71 10.81 5.13 -5.32
N TYR A 72 10.28 4.46 -4.29
CA TYR A 72 8.96 4.74 -3.74
C TYR A 72 9.07 5.48 -2.42
N ILE A 73 8.17 6.43 -2.19
CA ILE A 73 8.01 7.13 -0.92
C ILE A 73 6.55 7.11 -0.51
N TRP A 74 6.25 6.48 0.63
CA TRP A 74 4.97 6.56 1.32
C TRP A 74 5.08 7.38 2.60
N LYS A 75 3.95 7.97 3.04
CA LYS A 75 3.86 8.73 4.29
C LYS A 75 2.69 8.24 5.12
N ASP A 76 2.93 8.08 6.41
CA ASP A 76 1.89 7.84 7.42
C ASP A 76 2.08 8.85 8.56
N GLY A 77 1.21 9.85 8.60
CA GLY A 77 1.44 11.06 9.39
C GLY A 77 2.77 11.71 9.05
N ASN A 78 3.65 11.86 10.05
CA ASN A 78 4.98 12.44 9.91
C ASN A 78 6.09 11.40 9.68
N TYR A 79 5.75 10.11 9.57
CA TYR A 79 6.71 9.06 9.20
C TYR A 79 6.82 8.95 7.69
N GLN A 80 8.01 8.63 7.20
CA GLN A 80 8.28 8.35 5.80
C GLN A 80 8.80 6.93 5.64
N TYR A 81 8.25 6.21 4.65
CA TYR A 81 8.63 4.86 4.28
C TYR A 81 9.20 4.94 2.86
N LYS A 82 10.48 4.64 2.72
CA LYS A 82 11.21 4.76 1.46
C LYS A 82 11.70 3.39 1.03
N MET A 83 11.35 2.98 -0.17
CA MET A 83 11.95 1.82 -0.83
C MET A 83 12.80 2.28 -2.00
N SER A 84 14.10 2.01 -1.91
CA SER A 84 15.07 2.34 -2.96
C SER A 84 15.56 1.06 -3.64
N PRO A 85 15.59 0.99 -4.98
CA PRO A 85 16.08 -0.20 -5.66
C PRO A 85 17.56 -0.45 -5.32
N LEU A 86 17.90 -1.72 -5.19
CA LEU A 86 19.25 -2.25 -5.12
C LEU A 86 19.47 -3.17 -6.32
N ASP A 87 20.70 -3.65 -6.49
CA ASP A 87 21.01 -4.65 -7.50
C ASP A 87 20.18 -5.93 -7.32
N ASN A 88 19.94 -6.62 -8.45
CA ASN A 88 19.24 -7.91 -8.51
C ASN A 88 17.76 -7.88 -8.06
N GLY A 89 17.09 -6.73 -8.19
CA GLY A 89 15.66 -6.60 -7.85
C GLY A 89 15.37 -6.55 -6.36
N ASN A 90 16.41 -6.44 -5.52
CA ASN A 90 16.27 -6.17 -4.10
C ASN A 90 15.92 -4.70 -3.88
N TYR A 91 15.44 -4.39 -2.68
CA TYR A 91 15.20 -3.02 -2.25
C TYR A 91 15.83 -2.76 -0.89
N GLN A 92 16.23 -1.51 -0.67
CA GLN A 92 16.53 -0.97 0.63
C GLN A 92 15.28 -0.28 1.18
N LEU A 93 14.74 -0.78 2.29
CA LEU A 93 13.67 -0.15 3.04
C LEU A 93 14.26 0.75 4.13
N GLU A 94 13.85 2.01 4.15
CA GLU A 94 14.13 2.97 5.22
C GLU A 94 12.80 3.48 5.80
N VAL A 95 12.69 3.46 7.14
CA VAL A 95 11.62 4.17 7.84
C VAL A 95 12.24 5.34 8.59
N ILE A 96 11.76 6.53 8.31
CA ILE A 96 12.28 7.79 8.80
C ILE A 96 11.23 8.39 9.73
N ASP A 97 11.66 8.74 10.95
CA ASP A 97 10.80 9.35 11.95
C ASP A 97 10.52 10.84 11.65
N PRO A 98 9.60 11.49 12.38
CA PRO A 98 9.29 12.91 12.21
C PRO A 98 10.46 13.87 12.42
N ASN A 99 11.53 13.43 13.09
CA ASN A 99 12.74 14.22 13.32
C ASN A 99 13.78 14.03 12.20
N GLY A 100 13.46 13.24 11.17
CA GLY A 100 14.37 12.92 10.08
C GLY A 100 15.36 11.80 10.38
N LYS A 101 15.20 11.07 11.50
CA LYS A 101 16.08 9.96 11.87
C LYS A 101 15.61 8.66 11.23
N VAL A 102 16.53 7.91 10.62
CA VAL A 102 16.27 6.54 10.16
C VAL A 102 16.15 5.62 11.38
N ILE A 103 14.97 5.06 11.58
CA ILE A 103 14.64 4.13 12.69
C ILE A 103 14.51 2.68 12.23
N LEU A 104 14.40 2.44 10.92
CA LEU A 104 14.51 1.13 10.30
C LEU A 104 15.34 1.25 9.02
N ASN A 105 16.30 0.35 8.84
CA ASN A 105 17.12 0.25 7.63
C ASN A 105 17.35 -1.24 7.35
N VAL A 106 16.61 -1.80 6.39
CA VAL A 106 16.65 -3.24 6.07
C VAL A 106 16.65 -3.48 4.56
N SER A 107 17.51 -4.38 4.10
CA SER A 107 17.43 -4.90 2.74
C SER A 107 16.34 -5.95 2.67
N VAL A 108 15.44 -5.82 1.70
CA VAL A 108 14.36 -6.76 1.42
C VAL A 108 14.52 -7.34 0.02
N ARG A 109 14.17 -8.61 -0.13
CA ARG A 109 14.31 -9.36 -1.38
C ARG A 109 12.95 -9.78 -1.89
N PRO A 110 12.74 -9.91 -3.21
CA PRO A 110 11.52 -10.49 -3.74
C PRO A 110 11.26 -11.85 -3.11
N ASN A 111 10.06 -12.05 -2.57
CA ASN A 111 9.61 -13.34 -2.07
C ASN A 111 8.69 -13.96 -3.12
N PRO A 112 9.15 -14.98 -3.87
CA PRO A 112 8.36 -15.62 -4.93
C PRO A 112 7.11 -16.31 -4.39
#